data_AF-F8PB80-F1
#
_entry.id   AF-F8PB80-F1
#
_cell.length_a   1.000
_cell.length_b   1.000
_cell.length_c   1.000
_cell.angle_alpha   90.00
_cell.angle_beta   90.00
_cell.angle_gamma   90.00
#
_symmetry.space_group_name_H-M   'P 1'
#
loop_
_entity.id
_entity.type
_entity.pdbx_description
1 polymer ?
#
loop_
_entity_poly.entity_id
_entity_poly.type
_entity_poly.pdbx_seq_one_letter_code
_entity_poly.pdbx_strand_id
1 'polypeptide(L)'
;MSDFPALTGFYQLLFLYFEPISTAFPALLTWTNASWFHHELIPSSTPASTLEARTTMAIWQLGNCYLLLGLISSLVFRAVRDALPSNPVAQERIVGASLTALAIADIDPNSIIASLIGLPDDLRWSPADWNPMTHGNITFVIFLLSVRLAWFAGIGRTTYYYGKKALVAKKSS
;
A
#
# COMPACT_ATOMS: atom_id res chain seq x y z
N MET A 1 14.70 -12.32 -16.84
CA MET A 1 13.56 -11.69 -16.13
C MET A 1 12.47 -11.54 -17.17
N SER A 2 11.27 -12.09 -16.94
CA SER A 2 10.17 -11.97 -17.91
C SER A 2 9.78 -10.50 -18.07
N ASP A 3 9.72 -10.02 -19.31
CA ASP A 3 9.31 -8.66 -19.62
C ASP A 3 7.90 -8.42 -19.07
N PHE A 4 7.77 -7.41 -18.20
CA PHE A 4 6.46 -6.93 -17.74
C PHE A 4 6.29 -5.47 -18.20
N PRO A 5 5.80 -5.24 -19.44
CA PRO A 5 5.79 -3.92 -20.06
C PRO A 5 5.00 -2.87 -19.26
N ALA A 6 4.01 -3.29 -18.47
CA ALA A 6 3.18 -2.40 -17.65
C ALA A 6 3.90 -1.85 -16.40
N LEU A 7 4.88 -2.58 -15.88
CA LEU A 7 5.58 -2.31 -14.62
C LEU A 7 7.05 -2.72 -14.80
N THR A 8 7.88 -1.78 -15.22
CA THR A 8 9.29 -2.01 -15.50
C THR A 8 10.19 -1.46 -14.39
N GLY A 9 11.28 -2.18 -14.11
CA GLY A 9 12.36 -1.72 -13.22
C GLY A 9 11.91 -1.47 -11.78
N PHE A 10 12.04 -0.22 -11.32
CA PHE A 10 11.77 0.16 -9.92
C PHE A 10 10.34 -0.13 -9.48
N TYR A 11 9.35 0.14 -10.34
CA TYR A 11 7.95 -0.10 -10.00
C TYR A 11 7.64 -1.59 -9.88
N GLN A 12 8.33 -2.45 -10.64
CA GLN A 12 8.20 -3.90 -10.51
C GLN A 12 8.70 -4.36 -9.14
N LEU A 13 9.86 -3.89 -8.70
CA LEU A 13 10.41 -4.24 -7.40
C LEU A 13 9.48 -3.78 -6.27
N LEU A 14 8.99 -2.54 -6.36
CA LEU A 14 8.12 -1.96 -5.34
C LEU A 14 6.75 -2.65 -5.29
N PHE A 15 6.00 -2.67 -6.39
CA PHE A 15 4.61 -3.16 -6.38
C PHE A 15 4.49 -4.69 -6.37
N LEU A 16 5.47 -5.42 -6.92
CA LEU A 16 5.38 -6.88 -7.05
C LEU A 16 6.00 -7.64 -5.87
N TYR A 17 6.92 -7.01 -5.14
CA TYR A 17 7.66 -7.63 -4.04
C TYR A 17 7.55 -6.81 -2.75
N PHE A 18 7.99 -5.54 -2.77
CA PHE A 18 8.08 -4.77 -1.54
C PHE A 18 6.71 -4.53 -0.90
N GLU A 19 5.74 -4.05 -1.67
CA GLU A 19 4.40 -3.73 -1.20
C GLU A 19 3.64 -4.98 -0.69
N PRO A 20 3.58 -6.11 -1.42
CA PRO A 20 2.96 -7.31 -0.88
C PRO A 20 3.58 -7.81 0.42
N ILE A 21 4.92 -7.73 0.53
CA ILE A 21 5.64 -8.14 1.72
C ILE A 21 5.33 -7.18 2.86
N SER A 22 5.41 -5.86 2.64
CA SER A 22 5.12 -4.85 3.66
C SER A 22 3.67 -4.92 4.14
N THR A 23 2.72 -5.21 3.25
CA THR A 23 1.30 -5.33 3.59
C THR A 23 0.99 -6.67 4.26
N ALA A 24 1.72 -7.75 3.97
CA ALA A 24 1.54 -9.04 4.64
C ALA A 24 2.27 -9.14 6.00
N PHE A 25 3.35 -8.37 6.20
CA PHE A 25 4.18 -8.44 7.41
C PHE A 25 3.41 -8.14 8.72
N PRO A 26 2.50 -7.14 8.78
CA PRO A 26 1.64 -6.92 9.94
C PRO A 26 0.83 -8.15 10.35
N ALA A 27 0.42 -9.00 9.42
CA ALA A 27 -0.33 -10.23 9.75
C ALA A 27 0.49 -11.15 10.67
N LEU A 28 1.77 -11.34 10.36
CA LEU A 28 2.68 -12.16 11.18
C LEU A 28 2.86 -11.57 12.58
N LEU A 29 2.98 -10.24 12.69
CA LEU A 29 3.09 -9.54 13.97
C LEU A 29 1.81 -9.68 14.80
N THR A 30 0.63 -9.56 14.19
CA THR A 30 -0.65 -9.71 14.90
C THR A 30 -0.88 -11.14 15.42
N TRP A 31 -0.47 -12.15 14.66
CA TRP A 31 -0.63 -13.55 15.08
C TRP A 31 0.36 -13.97 16.16
N THR A 32 1.58 -13.41 16.14
CA THR A 32 2.60 -13.71 17.15
C THR A 32 2.39 -12.92 18.44
N ASN A 33 2.03 -11.64 18.33
CA ASN A 33 1.81 -10.79 19.49
C ASN A 33 0.80 -9.66 19.24
N ALA A 34 -0.49 -9.98 19.36
CA ALA A 34 -1.58 -9.02 19.20
C ALA A 34 -1.54 -7.88 20.23
N SER A 35 -1.12 -8.16 21.47
CA SER A 35 -1.03 -7.15 22.55
C SER A 35 0.03 -6.10 22.25
N TRP A 36 1.22 -6.53 21.83
CA TRP A 36 2.27 -5.63 21.39
C TRP A 36 1.83 -4.85 20.14
N PHE A 37 1.26 -5.52 19.12
CA PHE A 37 0.81 -4.83 17.91
C PHE A 37 -0.24 -3.77 18.20
N HIS A 38 -1.22 -4.05 19.07
CA HIS A 38 -2.21 -3.06 19.52
C HIS A 38 -1.55 -1.85 20.16
N HIS A 39 -0.58 -2.11 21.02
CA HIS A 39 0.12 -1.07 21.74
C HIS A 39 0.91 -0.17 20.79
N GLU A 40 1.58 -0.75 19.80
CA GLU A 40 2.33 0.00 18.79
C GLU A 40 1.44 0.82 17.84
N LEU A 41 0.12 0.63 17.82
CA LEU A 41 -0.78 1.50 17.02
C LEU A 41 -0.76 2.96 17.50
N ILE A 42 -0.47 3.19 18.78
CA ILE A 42 -0.35 4.53 19.38
C ILE A 42 0.95 4.57 20.18
N PRO A 43 1.91 5.43 19.81
CA PRO A 43 3.16 5.51 20.56
C PRO A 43 2.88 5.85 22.03
N SER A 44 3.30 4.98 22.93
CA SER A 44 3.16 5.17 24.37
C SER A 44 4.40 4.63 25.09
N SER A 45 4.76 5.27 26.19
CA SER A 45 5.86 4.84 27.06
C SER A 45 5.44 3.77 28.08
N THR A 46 4.16 3.39 28.09
CA THR A 46 3.63 2.36 29.01
C THR A 46 3.84 0.96 28.43
N PRO A 47 4.08 -0.08 29.25
CA PRO A 47 4.20 -1.44 28.72
C PRO A 47 2.86 -1.96 28.18
N ALA A 48 2.91 -2.80 27.15
CA ALA A 48 1.73 -3.41 26.54
C ALA A 48 0.94 -4.22 27.59
N SER A 49 -0.33 -3.86 27.78
CA SER A 49 -1.23 -4.55 28.70
C SER A 49 -1.90 -5.75 28.04
N THR A 50 -2.30 -6.73 28.84
CA THR A 50 -3.14 -7.85 28.38
C THR A 50 -4.45 -7.33 27.79
N LEU A 51 -4.75 -7.76 26.56
CA LEU A 51 -5.95 -7.36 25.84
C LEU A 51 -7.15 -8.24 26.21
N GLU A 52 -8.35 -7.66 26.16
CA GLU A 52 -9.58 -8.44 26.21
C GLU A 52 -9.68 -9.39 25.00
N ALA A 53 -10.30 -10.56 25.18
CA ALA A 53 -10.48 -11.56 24.13
C ALA A 53 -11.15 -11.00 22.86
N ARG A 54 -12.09 -10.05 22.99
CA ARG A 54 -12.75 -9.39 21.86
C ARG A 54 -11.78 -8.53 21.05
N THR A 55 -10.93 -7.76 21.73
CA THR A 55 -9.92 -6.91 21.09
C THR A 55 -8.86 -7.75 20.41
N THR A 56 -8.40 -8.82 21.04
CA THR A 56 -7.46 -9.79 20.43
C THR A 56 -8.03 -10.39 19.14
N MET A 57 -9.30 -10.79 19.15
CA MET A 57 -9.97 -11.31 17.96
C MET A 57 -10.05 -10.26 16.84
N ALA A 58 -10.37 -9.01 17.17
CA ALA A 58 -10.41 -7.93 16.18
C ALA A 58 -9.04 -7.69 15.51
N ILE A 59 -7.96 -7.73 16.29
CA ILE A 59 -6.60 -7.56 15.77
C ILE A 59 -6.19 -8.72 14.86
N TRP A 60 -6.55 -9.96 15.20
CA TRP A 60 -6.30 -11.10 14.33
C TRP A 60 -7.07 -11.02 13.01
N GLN A 61 -8.31 -10.54 13.04
CA GLN A 61 -9.08 -10.31 11.80
C GLN A 61 -8.45 -9.20 10.97
N LEU A 62 -7.97 -8.13 11.60
CA LEU A 62 -7.22 -7.07 10.92
C LEU A 62 -5.95 -7.62 10.26
N GLY A 63 -5.20 -8.47 10.97
CA GLY A 63 -4.05 -9.21 10.42
C GLY A 63 -4.41 -10.06 9.20
N ASN A 64 -5.53 -10.78 9.24
CA ASN A 64 -6.02 -11.56 8.10
C ASN A 64 -6.35 -10.67 6.90
N CYS A 65 -6.95 -9.49 7.12
CA CYS A 65 -7.23 -8.53 6.06
C CYS A 65 -5.94 -8.02 5.42
N TYR A 66 -4.91 -7.70 6.22
CA TYR A 66 -3.60 -7.30 5.72
C TYR A 66 -2.93 -8.39 4.87
N LEU A 67 -2.96 -9.64 5.34
CA LEU A 67 -2.44 -10.76 4.54
C LEU A 67 -3.21 -10.92 3.23
N LEU A 68 -4.54 -10.85 3.27
CA LEU A 68 -5.39 -10.97 2.08
C LEU A 68 -5.06 -9.88 1.06
N LEU A 69 -4.91 -8.63 1.50
CA LEU A 69 -4.51 -7.52 0.64
C LEU A 69 -3.11 -7.75 0.04
N GLY A 70 -2.14 -8.18 0.84
CA GLY A 70 -0.79 -8.52 0.34
C GLY A 70 -0.81 -9.64 -0.70
N LEU A 71 -1.62 -10.68 -0.47
CA LEU A 71 -1.78 -11.80 -1.40
C LEU A 71 -2.49 -11.37 -2.70
N ILE A 72 -3.55 -10.58 -2.62
CA ILE A 72 -4.26 -10.07 -3.80
C ILE A 72 -3.32 -9.19 -4.62
N SER A 73 -2.61 -8.25 -4.01
CA SER A 73 -1.63 -7.43 -4.73
C SER A 73 -0.53 -8.29 -5.37
N SER A 74 0.00 -9.28 -4.65
CA SER A 74 1.02 -10.20 -5.18
C SER A 74 0.54 -11.06 -6.35
N LEU A 75 -0.62 -11.70 -6.19
CA LEU A 75 -1.15 -12.71 -7.10
C LEU A 75 -1.84 -12.07 -8.30
N VAL A 76 -2.60 -10.98 -8.12
CA VAL A 76 -3.28 -10.29 -9.23
C VAL A 76 -2.25 -9.71 -10.20
N PHE A 77 -1.19 -9.05 -9.71
CA PHE A 77 -0.15 -8.52 -10.61
C PHE A 77 0.60 -9.63 -11.35
N ARG A 78 0.90 -10.76 -10.68
CA ARG A 78 1.50 -11.94 -11.33
C ARG A 78 0.56 -12.58 -12.34
N ALA A 79 -0.72 -12.72 -12.03
CA ALA A 79 -1.73 -13.27 -12.92
C ALA A 79 -1.90 -12.40 -14.18
N VAL A 80 -1.88 -11.07 -14.05
CA VAL A 80 -1.95 -10.15 -15.20
C VAL A 80 -0.72 -10.27 -16.09
N ARG A 81 0.47 -10.41 -15.49
CA ARG A 81 1.71 -10.67 -16.23
C ARG A 81 1.62 -11.98 -17.02
N ASP A 82 1.15 -13.05 -16.38
CA ASP A 82 1.18 -14.39 -16.94
C ASP A 82 0.03 -14.67 -17.93
N ALA A 83 -1.15 -14.06 -17.74
CA ALA A 83 -2.34 -14.29 -18.57
C ALA A 83 -2.42 -13.41 -19.84
N LEU A 84 -1.75 -12.25 -19.86
CA LEU A 84 -1.88 -11.28 -20.96
C LEU A 84 -0.52 -10.83 -21.57
N PRO A 85 0.42 -11.73 -21.88
CA PRO A 85 1.77 -11.37 -22.31
C PRO A 85 1.82 -10.57 -23.63
N SER A 86 0.80 -10.72 -24.49
CA SER A 86 0.73 -10.06 -25.81
C SER A 86 -0.17 -8.82 -25.85
N ASN A 87 -0.80 -8.43 -24.74
CA ASN A 87 -1.72 -7.28 -24.70
C ASN A 87 -1.34 -6.26 -23.60
N PRO A 88 -0.35 -5.39 -23.86
CA PRO A 88 0.14 -4.41 -22.87
C PRO A 88 -0.94 -3.38 -22.48
N VAL A 89 -1.92 -3.12 -23.36
CA VAL A 89 -3.03 -2.19 -23.08
C VAL A 89 -3.98 -2.78 -22.03
N ALA A 90 -4.32 -4.06 -22.15
CA ALA A 90 -5.15 -4.76 -21.16
C ALA A 90 -4.41 -4.91 -19.82
N GLN A 91 -3.11 -5.23 -19.86
CA GLN A 91 -2.28 -5.29 -18.65
C GLN A 91 -2.28 -3.95 -17.90
N GLU A 92 -2.03 -2.84 -18.60
CA GLU A 92 -2.01 -1.52 -17.97
C GLU A 92 -3.37 -1.10 -17.42
N ARG A 93 -4.49 -1.50 -18.05
CA ARG A 93 -5.83 -1.22 -17.52
C ARG A 93 -6.11 -1.95 -16.22
N ILE A 94 -5.76 -3.24 -16.13
CA ILE A 94 -6.00 -4.03 -14.92
C ILE A 94 -5.07 -3.57 -13.79
N VAL A 95 -3.78 -3.40 -14.09
CA VAL A 95 -2.81 -2.85 -13.12
C VAL A 95 -3.25 -1.46 -12.67
N GLY A 96 -3.67 -0.60 -13.59
CA GLY A 96 -4.16 0.73 -13.26
C GLY A 96 -5.42 0.72 -12.41
N ALA A 97 -6.37 -0.20 -12.65
CA ALA A 97 -7.55 -0.37 -11.81
C ALA A 97 -7.18 -0.81 -10.39
N SER A 98 -6.28 -1.78 -10.24
CA SER A 98 -5.77 -2.21 -8.94
C SER A 98 -5.01 -1.10 -8.21
N LEU A 99 -4.13 -0.37 -8.91
CA LEU A 99 -3.42 0.78 -8.34
C LEU A 99 -4.36 1.93 -7.99
N THR A 100 -5.48 2.09 -8.71
CA THR A 100 -6.52 3.08 -8.38
C THR A 100 -7.22 2.68 -7.08
N ALA A 101 -7.62 1.41 -6.94
CA ALA A 101 -8.23 0.92 -5.71
C ALA A 101 -7.29 1.10 -4.51
N LEU A 102 -5.99 0.78 -4.69
CA LEU A 102 -4.97 1.00 -3.67
C LEU A 102 -4.77 2.49 -3.35
N ALA A 103 -4.68 3.35 -4.38
CA ALA A 103 -4.55 4.79 -4.20
C ALA A 103 -5.75 5.40 -3.46
N ILE A 104 -6.97 4.93 -3.73
CA ILE A 104 -8.17 5.36 -2.99
C ILE A 104 -8.06 4.92 -1.52
N ALA A 105 -7.62 3.69 -1.27
CA ALA A 105 -7.40 3.19 0.09
C ALA A 105 -6.32 3.98 0.84
N ASP A 106 -5.26 4.44 0.14
CA ASP A 106 -4.23 5.30 0.75
C ASP A 106 -4.75 6.73 1.02
N ILE A 107 -5.52 7.29 0.09
CA ILE A 107 -6.06 8.67 0.19
C ILE A 107 -7.17 8.76 1.22
N ASP A 108 -7.80 7.64 1.58
CA ASP A 108 -8.88 7.63 2.56
C ASP A 108 -8.46 8.46 3.78
N PRO A 109 -9.19 9.54 4.10
CA PRO A 109 -8.93 10.38 5.26
C PRO A 109 -8.68 9.57 6.53
N ASN A 110 -9.25 8.37 6.63
CA ASN A 110 -9.02 7.47 7.75
C ASN A 110 -7.59 6.93 7.88
N SER A 111 -6.77 6.85 6.82
CA SER A 111 -5.40 6.35 6.94
C SER A 111 -4.47 7.40 7.56
N ILE A 112 -4.41 8.59 6.97
CA ILE A 112 -3.50 9.66 7.40
C ILE A 112 -4.15 10.51 8.49
N ILE A 113 -5.42 10.91 8.32
CA ILE A 113 -6.07 11.81 9.26
C ILE A 113 -6.51 11.07 10.52
N ALA A 114 -7.01 9.83 10.45
CA ALA A 114 -7.34 9.10 11.69
C ALA A 114 -6.08 8.68 12.47
N SER A 115 -4.96 8.35 11.81
CA SER A 115 -3.68 8.20 12.51
C SER A 115 -3.21 9.50 13.15
N LEU A 116 -3.33 10.65 12.46
CA LEU A 116 -2.97 11.95 13.04
C LEU A 116 -3.92 12.44 14.15
N ILE A 117 -5.20 12.03 14.16
CA ILE A 117 -6.16 12.32 15.22
C ILE A 117 -5.97 11.37 16.41
N GLY A 118 -5.58 10.12 16.14
CA GLY A 118 -5.29 9.14 17.18
C GLY A 118 -3.98 9.40 17.93
N LEU A 119 -3.08 10.19 17.35
CA LEU A 119 -1.83 10.61 17.99
C LEU A 119 -2.08 11.76 18.99
N PRO A 120 -1.41 11.74 20.15
CA PRO A 120 -1.33 12.90 21.05
C PRO A 120 -0.80 14.16 20.33
N ASP A 121 -1.32 15.34 20.67
CA ASP A 121 -1.01 16.62 19.99
C ASP A 121 0.50 16.98 20.01
N ASP A 122 1.22 16.52 21.02
CA ASP A 122 2.66 16.66 21.19
C ASP A 122 3.47 15.76 20.24
N LEU A 123 3.02 14.54 19.99
CA LEU A 123 3.69 13.62 19.05
C LEU A 123 3.30 13.86 17.58
N ARG A 124 2.14 14.47 17.33
CA ARG A 124 1.62 14.69 15.98
C ARG A 124 2.57 15.47 15.06
N TRP A 125 3.37 16.37 15.64
CA TRP A 125 4.30 17.25 14.91
C TRP A 125 5.77 16.88 15.11
N SER A 126 6.06 15.73 15.74
CA SER A 126 7.41 15.28 16.04
C SER A 126 7.71 13.94 15.34
N PRO A 127 7.97 13.93 14.02
CA PRO A 127 8.21 12.70 13.26
C PRO A 127 9.42 11.90 13.75
N ALA A 128 10.34 12.52 14.49
CA ALA A 128 11.50 11.84 15.06
C ALA A 128 11.15 10.91 16.23
N ASP A 129 10.01 11.15 16.89
CA ASP A 129 9.57 10.39 18.06
C ASP A 129 8.54 9.30 17.70
N TRP A 130 8.28 9.12 16.41
CA TRP A 130 7.32 8.13 15.92
C TRP A 130 7.90 6.72 16.01
N ASN A 131 7.07 5.78 16.46
CA ASN A 131 7.42 4.37 16.42
C ASN A 131 7.36 3.84 14.96
N PRO A 132 7.94 2.66 14.69
CA PRO A 132 7.95 2.08 13.34
C PRO A 132 6.55 1.90 12.74
N MET A 133 5.54 1.62 13.56
CA MET A 133 4.16 1.43 13.12
C MET A 133 3.53 2.74 12.63
N THR A 134 3.77 3.85 13.34
CA THR A 134 3.31 5.19 12.96
C THR A 134 4.01 5.64 11.67
N HIS A 135 5.31 5.39 11.53
CA HIS A 135 6.00 5.62 10.26
C HIS A 135 5.42 4.77 9.13
N GLY A 136 5.06 3.51 9.40
CA GLY A 136 4.37 2.64 8.45
C GLY A 136 3.01 3.18 8.00
N ASN A 137 2.22 3.69 8.94
CA ASN A 137 0.87 4.18 8.65
C ASN A 137 0.86 5.56 7.97
N ILE A 138 1.83 6.43 8.28
CA ILE A 138 1.87 7.81 7.77
C ILE A 138 2.93 7.95 6.68
N THR A 139 4.21 7.78 7.02
CA THR A 139 5.32 8.05 6.09
C THR A 139 5.31 7.09 4.91
N PHE A 140 5.12 5.81 5.18
CA PHE A 140 5.17 4.78 4.15
C PHE A 140 3.93 4.80 3.24
N VAL A 141 2.74 5.08 3.78
CA VAL A 141 1.53 5.31 2.97
C VAL A 141 1.69 6.53 2.06
N ILE A 142 2.20 7.66 2.55
CA ILE A 142 2.49 8.85 1.73
C ILE A 142 3.51 8.53 0.64
N PHE A 143 4.56 7.78 0.96
CA PHE A 143 5.55 7.34 -0.01
C PHE A 143 4.92 6.49 -1.11
N LEU A 144 4.15 5.45 -0.75
CA LEU A 144 3.50 4.60 -1.72
C LEU A 144 2.48 5.37 -2.58
N LEU A 145 1.69 6.26 -1.98
CA LEU A 145 0.78 7.14 -2.71
C LEU A 145 1.54 8.01 -3.73
N SER A 146 2.66 8.60 -3.32
CA SER A 146 3.50 9.42 -4.21
C SER A 146 4.03 8.62 -5.40
N VAL A 147 4.47 7.38 -5.17
CA VAL A 147 4.93 6.48 -6.24
C VAL A 147 3.77 6.04 -7.13
N ARG A 148 2.58 5.80 -6.59
CA ARG A 148 1.36 5.49 -7.37
C ARG A 148 0.96 6.67 -8.26
N LEU A 149 0.99 7.90 -7.74
CA LEU A 149 0.74 9.12 -8.52
C LEU A 149 1.80 9.30 -9.63
N ALA A 150 3.08 9.03 -9.33
CA ALA A 150 4.15 9.03 -10.34
C ALA A 150 3.92 7.97 -11.44
N TRP A 151 3.40 6.80 -11.08
CA TRP A 151 3.03 5.74 -12.04
C TRP A 151 1.87 6.17 -12.95
N PHE A 152 0.83 6.81 -12.39
CA PHE A 152 -0.27 7.38 -13.17
C PHE A 152 0.18 8.52 -14.09
N ALA A 153 1.11 9.36 -13.62
CA ALA A 153 1.74 10.41 -14.42
C ALA A 153 2.68 9.87 -15.51
N GLY A 154 3.00 8.56 -15.50
CA GLY A 154 3.87 7.92 -16.49
C GLY A 154 5.36 8.21 -16.30
N ILE A 155 5.78 8.64 -15.10
CA ILE A 155 7.19 8.97 -14.82
C ILE A 155 8.00 7.67 -14.82
N GLY A 156 9.04 7.57 -15.67
CA GLY A 156 9.96 6.43 -15.69
C GLY A 156 9.40 5.14 -16.30
N ARG A 157 8.27 5.18 -17.03
CA ARG A 157 7.72 4.03 -17.76
C ARG A 157 7.12 4.42 -19.11
N THR A 158 7.09 3.48 -20.05
CA THR A 158 6.35 3.63 -21.31
C THR A 158 4.87 3.39 -21.08
N THR A 159 4.03 4.43 -21.19
CA THR A 159 2.57 4.31 -21.06
C THR A 159 1.93 3.88 -22.38
N TYR A 160 1.02 2.92 -22.33
CA TYR A 160 0.30 2.40 -23.49
C TYR A 160 -1.17 2.85 -23.53
N TYR A 161 -1.78 3.11 -22.36
CA TYR A 161 -3.19 3.53 -22.22
C TYR A 161 -3.34 4.93 -21.60
N TYR A 162 -2.80 5.16 -20.40
CA TYR A 162 -3.06 6.39 -19.64
C TYR A 162 -2.40 7.64 -20.26
N GLY A 163 -1.18 7.54 -20.78
CA GLY A 163 -0.48 8.68 -21.41
C GLY A 163 -0.82 8.93 -22.88
N LYS A 164 -1.31 7.91 -23.62
CA LYS A 164 -1.67 8.08 -25.05
C LYS A 164 -2.99 8.80 -25.26
N LYS A 165 -3.99 8.62 -24.38
CA LYS A 165 -5.26 9.37 -24.47
C LYS A 165 -5.03 10.89 -24.38
N ALA A 166 -4.11 11.33 -23.51
CA ALA A 166 -3.75 12.74 -23.39
C ALA A 166 -3.05 13.29 -24.65
N LEU A 167 -2.19 12.50 -25.30
CA LEU A 167 -1.49 12.92 -26.53
C LEU A 167 -2.41 12.96 -27.76
N VAL A 168 -3.39 12.04 -27.85
CA VAL A 168 -4.41 12.08 -28.91
C VAL A 168 -5.33 13.29 -28.74
N ALA A 169 -5.77 13.58 -27.51
CA ALA A 169 -6.57 14.77 -27.21
C ALA A 169 -5.83 16.09 -27.49
N LYS A 170 -4.51 16.14 -27.27
CA LYS A 170 -3.68 17.32 -27.55
C LYS A 170 -3.38 17.53 -29.03
N LYS A 171 -3.53 16.50 -29.86
CA LYS A 171 -3.30 16.58 -31.32
C LYS A 171 -4.57 16.91 -32.12
N SER A 172 -5.73 16.93 -31.47
CA SER A 172 -7.03 17.29 -32.04
C SER A 172 -7.55 18.66 -31.60
N SER A 173 -6.70 19.47 -30.95
CA SER A 173 -6.91 20.87 -30.57
C SER A 173 -5.94 21.75 -31.34
#